data_AF-A0A7G6Z217-F1
#
_entry.id   AF-A0A7G6Z217-F1
#
_cell.length_a   1.000
_cell.length_b   1.000
_cell.length_c   1.000
_cell.angle_alpha   90.00
_cell.angle_beta   90.00
_cell.angle_gamma   90.00
#
_symmetry.space_group_name_H-M   'P 1'
#
loop_
_entity.id
_entity.type
_entity.pdbx_description
1 polymer ?
#
loop_
_entity_poly.entity_id
_entity_poly.type
_entity_poly.pdbx_seq_one_letter_code
_entity_poly.pdbx_strand_id
1 'polypeptide(L)'
;MRVSVPRWLIVLLAAVFSGYHLVLAAVSLDRFDDPWPVVACMVVYVVVTVMVLWPSGRARMPVWLAAFALAVSVVMPLLVTSQLDPSQKNGYATWYVAAIGTLMVIVATRRRQGFAWLGVGFMAVHGVTWGGLGAVADLGVVGSVSWVAFAHAMTATLTRAGRETREFILAEHEAADWQAAQEAHVNERQYRLLQTSRTARPMLQEIVAQGGDLTPEQRQECLHLEGAIRDEIRGRRLLDDDVRREVMAARRRGAVVSLLDEGGIDDLDARELRRIHQALAEALHGSSADRIIIRTASGGGDDAVTVVGLGSADLSSSALGRGVAAEADEDDDGDEVQLWLQIPRSVPERAAP
;
A
#
# COMPACT_ATOMS: atom_id res chain seq x y z
N MET A 1 -22.20 8.35 -3.15
CA MET A 1 -22.80 9.52 -2.47
C MET A 1 -22.66 9.33 -0.96
N ARG A 2 -21.70 9.98 -0.29
CA ARG A 2 -21.51 9.84 1.17
C ARG A 2 -22.50 10.77 1.87
N VAL A 3 -23.61 10.24 2.36
CA VAL A 3 -24.49 10.99 3.27
C VAL A 3 -23.81 11.04 4.63
N SER A 4 -22.96 12.04 4.85
CA SER A 4 -22.40 12.31 6.17
C SER A 4 -23.33 13.27 6.90
N VAL A 5 -23.96 12.82 7.97
CA VAL A 5 -24.72 13.72 8.86
C VAL A 5 -23.75 14.74 9.45
N PRO A 6 -24.00 16.05 9.28
CA PRO A 6 -23.09 17.05 9.79
C PRO A 6 -23.06 17.02 11.33
N ARG A 7 -21.84 17.04 11.90
CA ARG A 7 -21.62 16.91 13.35
C ARG A 7 -22.34 17.98 14.16
N TRP A 8 -22.47 19.18 13.61
CA TRP A 8 -23.17 20.30 14.27
C TRP A 8 -24.66 20.01 14.48
N LEU A 9 -25.30 19.23 13.60
CA LEU A 9 -26.71 18.87 13.72
C LEU A 9 -26.95 17.89 14.87
N ILE A 10 -26.03 16.94 15.07
CA ILE A 10 -26.07 16.01 16.22
C ILE A 10 -25.85 16.76 17.53
N VAL A 11 -24.90 17.69 17.57
CA VAL A 11 -24.64 18.52 18.75
C VAL A 11 -25.83 19.44 19.06
N LEU A 12 -26.42 20.06 18.04
CA LEU A 12 -27.60 20.90 18.18
C LEU A 12 -28.79 20.09 18.73
N LEU A 13 -29.06 18.91 18.16
CA LEU A 13 -30.13 18.05 18.62
C LEU A 13 -29.95 17.64 20.08
N ALA A 14 -28.73 17.25 20.47
CA ALA A 14 -28.41 16.90 21.85
C ALA A 14 -28.54 18.11 22.80
N ALA A 15 -28.14 19.30 22.36
CA ALA A 15 -28.31 20.54 23.12
C ALA A 15 -29.79 20.90 23.31
N VAL A 16 -30.62 20.77 22.27
CA VAL A 16 -32.06 21.01 22.32
C VAL A 16 -32.75 20.04 23.28
N PHE A 17 -32.45 18.74 23.20
CA PHE A 17 -32.99 17.75 24.13
C PHE A 17 -32.57 18.02 25.59
N SER A 18 -31.30 18.39 25.80
CA SER A 18 -30.81 18.73 27.14
C SER A 18 -31.49 20.00 27.68
N GLY A 19 -31.70 21.01 26.82
CA GLY A 19 -32.43 22.23 27.16
C GLY A 19 -33.90 21.96 27.49
N TYR A 20 -34.55 21.04 26.77
CA TYR A 20 -35.92 20.62 27.06
C TYR A 20 -36.10 20.10 28.49
N HIS A 21 -35.16 19.30 29.01
CA HIS A 21 -35.23 18.81 30.40
C HIS A 21 -35.11 19.93 31.43
N LEU A 22 -34.36 21.00 31.13
CA LEU A 22 -34.28 22.18 31.99
C LEU A 22 -35.59 22.97 31.99
N VAL A 23 -36.32 22.99 30.88
CA VAL A 23 -37.67 23.58 30.83
C VAL A 23 -38.63 22.78 31.70
N LEU A 24 -38.59 21.44 31.65
CA LEU A 24 -39.38 20.58 32.54
C LEU A 24 -39.07 20.84 34.02
N ALA A 25 -37.78 20.98 34.35
CA ALA A 25 -37.34 21.33 35.70
C ALA A 25 -37.89 22.69 36.14
N ALA A 26 -37.75 23.71 35.30
CA ALA A 26 -38.18 25.07 35.60
C ALA A 26 -39.70 25.18 35.82
N VAL A 27 -40.51 24.49 35.01
CA VAL A 27 -41.98 24.50 35.12
C VAL A 27 -42.48 23.69 36.32
N SER A 28 -41.65 22.81 36.90
CA SER A 28 -42.01 21.98 38.06
C SER A 28 -41.42 22.45 39.38
N LEU A 29 -40.81 23.66 39.42
CA LEU A 29 -40.15 24.19 40.62
C LEU A 29 -41.08 24.34 41.83
N ASP A 30 -42.37 24.54 41.58
CA ASP A 30 -43.42 24.68 42.59
C ASP A 30 -43.79 23.36 43.29
N ARG A 31 -43.32 22.21 42.78
CA ARG A 31 -43.62 20.89 43.33
C ARG A 31 -42.58 20.38 44.33
N PHE A 32 -41.45 21.07 44.46
CA PHE A 32 -40.38 20.66 45.37
C PHE A 32 -40.54 21.35 46.73
N ASP A 33 -40.23 20.63 47.81
CA ASP A 33 -40.27 21.18 49.17
C ASP A 33 -39.32 22.39 49.32
N ASP A 34 -38.07 22.24 48.87
CA ASP A 34 -37.12 23.33 48.67
C ASP A 34 -36.61 23.33 47.22
N PRO A 35 -36.81 24.41 46.43
CA PRO A 35 -36.36 24.47 45.04
C PRO A 35 -34.84 24.65 44.89
N TRP A 36 -34.11 25.14 45.91
CA TRP A 36 -32.70 25.50 45.76
C TRP A 36 -31.77 24.32 45.41
N PRO A 37 -31.88 23.13 46.04
CA PRO A 37 -31.14 21.94 45.62
C PRO A 37 -31.38 21.58 44.15
N VAL A 38 -32.61 21.76 43.65
CA VAL A 38 -32.99 21.46 42.26
C VAL A 38 -32.37 22.47 41.31
N VAL A 39 -32.39 23.77 41.65
CA VAL A 39 -31.72 24.82 40.87
C VAL A 39 -30.21 24.55 40.79
N ALA A 40 -29.58 24.09 41.88
CA ALA A 40 -28.17 23.69 41.84
C ALA A 40 -27.94 22.50 40.88
N CYS A 41 -28.82 21.49 40.89
CA CYS A 41 -28.77 20.39 39.93
C CYS A 41 -28.93 20.87 38.47
N MET A 42 -29.82 21.84 38.21
CA MET A 42 -29.98 22.42 36.87
C MET A 42 -28.69 23.09 36.40
N VAL A 43 -28.04 23.88 37.25
CA VAL A 43 -26.76 24.54 36.93
C VAL A 43 -25.67 23.51 36.64
N VAL A 44 -25.52 22.52 37.51
CA VAL A 44 -24.52 21.45 37.32
C VAL A 44 -24.79 20.65 36.05
N TYR A 45 -26.06 20.37 35.74
CA TYR A 45 -26.47 19.69 34.52
C TYR A 45 -26.11 20.50 33.27
N VAL A 46 -26.36 21.81 33.26
CA VAL A 46 -25.94 22.71 32.15
C VAL A 46 -24.43 22.65 31.98
N VAL A 47 -23.67 22.82 33.07
CA VAL A 47 -22.21 22.83 33.02
C VAL A 47 -21.68 21.54 32.42
N VAL A 48 -22.10 20.38 32.94
CA VAL A 48 -21.61 19.10 32.42
C VAL A 48 -22.04 18.89 30.97
N THR A 49 -23.27 19.25 30.60
CA THR A 49 -23.80 19.13 29.23
C THR A 49 -22.96 19.95 28.25
N VAL A 50 -22.67 21.21 28.57
CA VAL A 50 -21.83 22.09 27.74
C VAL A 50 -20.43 21.49 27.58
N MET A 51 -19.83 20.99 28.68
CA MET A 51 -18.50 20.38 28.62
C MET A 51 -18.48 19.09 27.77
N VAL A 52 -19.51 18.24 27.88
CA VAL A 52 -19.57 17.00 27.09
C VAL A 52 -19.89 17.23 25.62
N LEU A 53 -20.63 18.29 25.29
CA LEU A 53 -20.95 18.70 23.92
C LEU A 53 -19.86 19.56 23.27
N TRP A 54 -18.92 20.10 24.04
CA TRP A 54 -17.87 20.96 23.52
C TRP A 54 -17.10 20.31 22.36
N PRO A 55 -16.95 21.00 21.22
CA PRO A 55 -16.22 20.47 20.07
C PRO A 55 -14.78 20.13 20.46
N SER A 56 -14.42 18.85 20.40
CA SER A 56 -13.05 18.40 20.60
C SER A 56 -12.61 17.54 19.41
N GLY A 57 -11.39 17.74 18.92
CA GLY A 57 -10.80 16.90 17.86
C GLY A 57 -10.53 15.44 18.27
N ARG A 58 -10.70 15.09 19.55
CA ARG A 58 -10.46 13.74 20.08
C ARG A 58 -11.65 12.82 19.80
N ALA A 59 -11.36 11.66 19.22
CA ALA A 59 -12.37 10.62 18.93
C ALA A 59 -12.99 9.98 20.19
N ARG A 60 -12.31 10.03 21.34
CA ARG A 60 -12.78 9.52 22.64
C ARG A 60 -12.78 10.64 23.68
N MET A 61 -13.85 10.75 24.45
CA MET A 61 -13.95 11.70 25.58
C MET A 61 -12.88 11.41 26.65
N PRO A 62 -12.28 12.41 27.31
CA PRO A 62 -11.34 12.18 28.42
C PRO A 62 -12.03 11.55 29.64
N VAL A 63 -11.31 10.72 30.41
CA VAL A 63 -11.88 9.95 31.53
C VAL A 63 -12.44 10.86 32.62
N TRP A 64 -11.73 11.94 32.97
CA TRP A 64 -12.18 12.87 34.03
C TRP A 64 -13.55 13.49 33.72
N LEU A 65 -13.84 13.78 32.44
CA LEU A 65 -15.11 14.36 32.03
C LEU A 65 -16.24 13.31 32.07
N ALA A 66 -15.94 12.06 31.73
CA ALA A 66 -16.89 10.96 31.88
C ALA A 66 -17.16 10.65 33.36
N ALA A 67 -16.14 10.72 34.21
CA ALA A 67 -16.27 10.58 35.66
C ALA A 67 -17.10 11.73 36.27
N PHE A 68 -16.90 12.97 35.79
CA PHE A 68 -17.73 14.10 36.20
C PHE A 68 -19.20 13.90 35.79
N ALA A 69 -19.47 13.50 34.55
CA ALA A 69 -20.83 13.16 34.11
C ALA A 69 -21.47 12.02 34.92
N LEU A 70 -20.69 11.00 35.28
CA LEU A 70 -21.14 9.94 36.17
C LEU A 70 -21.47 10.48 37.58
N ALA A 71 -20.60 11.30 38.16
CA ALA A 71 -20.85 11.91 39.47
C ALA A 71 -22.15 12.74 39.46
N VAL A 72 -22.38 13.54 38.41
CA VAL A 72 -23.64 14.28 38.24
C VAL A 72 -24.84 13.34 38.15
N SER A 73 -24.74 12.24 37.41
CA SER A 73 -25.82 11.24 37.31
C SER A 73 -26.12 10.50 38.62
N VAL A 74 -25.19 10.50 39.58
CA VAL A 74 -25.37 9.91 40.90
C VAL A 74 -25.95 10.92 41.88
N VAL A 75 -25.44 12.15 41.84
CA VAL A 75 -25.84 13.23 42.77
C VAL A 75 -27.24 13.75 42.44
N MET A 76 -27.58 13.94 41.17
CA MET A 76 -28.88 14.50 40.78
C MET A 76 -30.09 13.70 41.27
N PRO A 77 -30.18 12.37 41.10
CA PRO A 77 -31.29 11.59 41.63
C PRO A 77 -31.44 11.76 43.14
N LEU A 78 -30.34 11.68 43.88
CA LEU A 78 -30.35 11.80 45.35
C LEU A 78 -30.90 13.16 45.81
N LEU A 79 -30.42 14.26 45.21
CA LEU A 79 -30.89 15.60 45.57
C LEU A 79 -32.33 15.84 45.13
N VAL A 80 -32.67 15.55 43.87
CA VAL A 80 -34.01 15.86 43.34
C VAL A 80 -35.08 15.02 44.03
N THR A 81 -34.85 13.72 44.27
CA THR A 81 -35.84 12.88 44.96
C THR A 81 -35.94 13.17 46.46
N SER A 82 -34.95 13.82 47.06
CA SER A 82 -35.04 14.26 48.47
C SER A 82 -36.06 15.37 48.69
N GLN A 83 -36.48 16.04 47.61
CA GLN A 83 -37.44 17.15 47.62
C GLN A 83 -38.81 16.74 47.07
N LEU A 84 -39.05 15.44 46.91
CA LEU A 84 -40.26 14.88 46.31
C LEU A 84 -40.84 13.77 47.17
N ASP A 85 -42.16 13.66 47.17
CA ASP A 85 -42.88 12.58 47.83
C ASP A 85 -43.12 11.40 46.86
N PRO A 86 -42.56 10.20 47.13
CA PRO A 86 -42.73 9.04 46.25
C PRO A 86 -44.19 8.53 46.18
N SER A 87 -45.04 8.89 47.14
CA SER A 87 -46.46 8.49 47.15
C SER A 87 -47.34 9.35 46.23
N GLN A 88 -46.82 10.48 45.74
CA GLN A 88 -47.55 11.44 44.91
C GLN A 88 -47.18 11.33 43.42
N LYS A 89 -48.08 11.84 42.56
CA LYS A 89 -47.83 11.94 41.11
C LYS A 89 -46.96 13.15 40.80
N ASN A 90 -45.65 12.93 40.86
CA ASN A 90 -44.64 13.98 40.69
C ASN A 90 -44.59 14.60 39.27
N GLY A 91 -45.09 13.91 38.25
CA GLY A 91 -45.19 14.44 36.88
C GLY A 91 -43.83 14.88 36.33
N TYR A 92 -43.72 16.12 35.84
CA TYR A 92 -42.45 16.64 35.29
C TYR A 92 -41.36 16.91 36.33
N ALA A 93 -41.66 16.85 37.63
CA ALA A 93 -40.66 17.05 38.67
C ALA A 93 -39.59 15.93 38.70
N THR A 94 -39.83 14.79 38.05
CA THR A 94 -38.86 13.71 37.86
C THR A 94 -38.00 13.88 36.60
N TRP A 95 -37.90 15.11 36.08
CA TRP A 95 -37.09 15.50 34.91
C TRP A 95 -35.66 14.92 34.90
N TYR A 96 -35.09 14.69 36.09
CA TYR A 96 -33.74 14.16 36.26
C TYR A 96 -33.54 12.81 35.53
N VAL A 97 -34.58 11.98 35.42
CA VAL A 97 -34.50 10.66 34.77
C VAL A 97 -34.15 10.82 33.28
N ALA A 98 -34.92 11.64 32.57
CA ALA A 98 -34.71 11.90 31.15
C ALA A 98 -33.44 12.74 30.90
N ALA A 99 -33.11 13.66 31.80
CA ALA A 99 -31.87 14.44 31.77
C ALA A 99 -30.63 13.55 31.85
N ILE A 100 -30.61 12.60 32.80
CA ILE A 100 -29.53 11.62 32.96
C ILE A 100 -29.48 10.67 31.77
N GLY A 101 -30.63 10.16 31.31
CA GLY A 101 -30.68 9.33 30.10
C GLY A 101 -30.04 10.03 28.89
N THR A 102 -30.37 11.31 28.69
CA THR A 102 -29.79 12.14 27.62
C THR A 102 -28.29 12.33 27.81
N LEU A 103 -27.84 12.66 29.03
CA LEU A 103 -26.43 12.83 29.34
C LEU A 103 -25.63 11.53 29.11
N MET A 104 -26.19 10.38 29.52
CA MET A 104 -25.55 9.07 29.33
C MET A 104 -25.52 8.65 27.86
N VAL A 105 -26.50 9.05 27.04
CA VAL A 105 -26.42 8.89 25.58
C VAL A 105 -25.27 9.70 24.98
N ILE A 106 -25.07 10.95 25.42
CA ILE A 106 -23.92 11.75 24.99
C ILE A 106 -22.61 11.06 25.40
N VAL A 107 -22.52 10.56 26.63
CA VAL A 107 -21.33 9.81 27.11
C VAL A 107 -21.10 8.52 26.31
N ALA A 108 -22.16 7.77 25.99
CA ALA A 108 -22.09 6.54 25.20
C ALA A 108 -21.62 6.80 23.76
N THR A 109 -22.20 7.80 23.10
CA THR A 109 -21.82 8.21 21.73
C THR A 109 -20.38 8.74 21.67
N ARG A 110 -19.88 9.32 22.76
CA ARG A 110 -18.48 9.73 22.92
C ARG A 110 -17.53 8.61 23.38
N ARG A 111 -17.93 7.35 23.19
CA ARG A 111 -17.15 6.11 23.38
C ARG A 111 -16.74 5.84 24.83
N ARG A 112 -17.60 6.19 25.79
CA ARG A 112 -17.40 5.91 27.23
C ARG A 112 -18.55 5.08 27.79
N GLN A 113 -18.79 3.93 27.16
CA GLN A 113 -20.01 3.16 27.42
C GLN A 113 -20.08 2.59 28.85
N GLY A 114 -18.94 2.25 29.45
CA GLY A 114 -18.92 1.80 30.86
C GLY A 114 -19.48 2.86 31.81
N PHE A 115 -19.08 4.13 31.66
CA PHE A 115 -19.61 5.24 32.46
C PHE A 115 -21.10 5.47 32.18
N ALA A 116 -21.52 5.39 30.91
CA ALA A 116 -22.92 5.55 30.52
C ALA A 116 -23.83 4.50 31.18
N TRP A 117 -23.40 3.22 31.15
CA TRP A 117 -24.13 2.12 31.78
C TRP A 117 -24.15 2.21 33.30
N LEU A 118 -23.04 2.62 33.93
CA LEU A 118 -23.00 2.86 35.37
C LEU A 118 -23.96 3.98 35.80
N GLY A 119 -23.99 5.09 35.08
CA GLY A 119 -24.86 6.23 35.41
C GLY A 119 -26.34 5.90 35.24
N VAL A 120 -26.72 5.31 34.10
CA VAL A 120 -28.12 4.91 33.87
C VAL A 120 -28.54 3.74 34.76
N GLY A 121 -27.61 2.83 35.09
CA GLY A 121 -27.84 1.73 36.02
C GLY A 121 -28.08 2.21 37.44
N PHE A 122 -27.26 3.15 37.93
CA PHE A 122 -27.48 3.79 39.22
C PHE A 122 -28.83 4.50 39.27
N MET A 123 -29.13 5.32 38.25
CA MET A 123 -30.42 6.01 38.13
C MET A 123 -31.60 5.04 38.15
N ALA A 124 -31.50 3.90 37.45
CA ALA A 124 -32.54 2.87 37.44
C ALA A 124 -32.74 2.22 38.81
N VAL A 125 -31.64 1.82 39.47
CA VAL A 125 -31.68 1.25 40.83
C VAL A 125 -32.28 2.25 41.82
N HIS A 126 -31.79 3.50 41.80
CA HIS A 126 -32.31 4.57 42.66
C HIS A 126 -33.81 4.81 42.44
N GLY A 127 -34.24 4.89 41.18
CA GLY A 127 -35.64 5.05 40.81
C GLY A 127 -36.54 3.93 41.34
N VAL A 128 -36.08 2.68 41.27
CA VAL A 128 -36.79 1.51 41.84
C VAL A 128 -36.82 1.59 43.36
N THR A 129 -35.71 1.94 44.01
CA THR A 129 -35.65 2.04 45.48
C THR A 129 -36.52 3.17 46.03
N TRP A 130 -36.67 4.25 45.27
CA TRP A 130 -37.41 5.43 45.71
C TRP A 130 -38.91 5.34 45.37
N GLY A 131 -39.27 4.96 44.14
CA GLY A 131 -40.67 4.93 43.68
C GLY A 131 -41.31 3.53 43.62
N GLY A 132 -40.53 2.47 43.86
CA GLY A 132 -40.98 1.09 43.70
C GLY A 132 -40.97 0.60 42.25
N LEU A 133 -41.13 -0.72 42.08
CA LEU A 133 -41.02 -1.38 40.76
C LEU A 133 -42.13 -0.97 39.78
N GLY A 134 -43.33 -0.64 40.29
CA GLY A 134 -44.46 -0.18 39.48
C GLY A 134 -44.26 1.22 38.87
N ALA A 135 -43.46 2.08 39.50
CA ALA A 135 -43.22 3.45 39.04
C ALA A 135 -42.16 3.55 37.93
N VAL A 136 -41.46 2.47 37.60
CA VAL A 136 -40.31 2.47 36.66
C VAL A 136 -40.71 2.95 35.26
N ALA A 137 -41.90 2.57 34.78
CA ALA A 137 -42.42 3.01 33.50
C ALA A 137 -42.80 4.50 33.53
N ASP A 138 -43.53 4.92 34.57
CA ASP A 138 -44.01 6.30 34.75
C ASP A 138 -42.85 7.30 34.95
N LEU A 139 -41.76 6.88 35.59
CA LEU A 139 -40.54 7.66 35.75
C LEU A 139 -39.76 7.81 34.44
N GLY A 140 -40.02 6.99 33.42
CA GLY A 140 -39.27 7.01 32.16
C GLY A 140 -37.90 6.30 32.22
N VAL A 141 -37.69 5.45 33.23
CA VAL A 141 -36.43 4.69 33.40
C VAL A 141 -36.21 3.73 32.22
N VAL A 142 -37.26 3.02 31.80
CA VAL A 142 -37.20 2.08 30.66
C VAL A 142 -36.78 2.79 29.38
N GLY A 143 -37.37 3.97 29.12
CA GLY A 143 -37.04 4.78 27.95
C GLY A 143 -35.58 5.23 27.96
N SER A 144 -35.11 5.70 29.12
CA SER A 144 -33.73 6.18 29.29
C SER A 144 -32.70 5.06 29.08
N VAL A 145 -32.92 3.87 29.66
CA VAL A 145 -32.06 2.69 29.45
C VAL A 145 -32.06 2.25 27.98
N SER A 146 -33.24 2.19 27.36
CA SER A 146 -33.37 1.80 25.95
C SER A 146 -32.64 2.77 25.03
N TRP A 147 -32.70 4.07 25.32
CA TRP A 147 -32.01 5.10 24.55
C TRP A 147 -30.49 4.96 24.64
N VAL A 148 -29.94 4.66 25.81
CA VAL A 148 -28.50 4.35 26.01
C VAL A 148 -28.08 3.09 25.25
N ALA A 149 -28.91 2.03 25.28
CA ALA A 149 -28.65 0.81 24.52
C ALA A 149 -28.61 1.07 23.01
N PHE A 150 -29.57 1.84 22.49
CA PHE A 150 -29.61 2.22 21.07
C PHE A 150 -28.37 3.04 20.67
N ALA A 151 -28.01 4.06 21.48
CA ALA A 151 -26.83 4.88 21.25
C ALA A 151 -25.53 4.05 21.27
N HIS A 152 -25.43 3.10 22.20
CA HIS A 152 -24.32 2.15 22.26
C HIS A 152 -24.22 1.32 20.98
N ALA A 153 -25.32 0.69 20.56
CA ALA A 153 -25.38 -0.16 19.38
C ALA A 153 -24.98 0.61 18.11
N MET A 154 -25.57 1.80 17.90
CA MET A 154 -25.26 2.67 16.76
C MET A 154 -23.79 3.09 16.74
N THR A 155 -23.20 3.42 17.90
CA THR A 155 -21.79 3.82 17.99
C THR A 155 -20.85 2.65 17.69
N ALA A 156 -21.22 1.44 18.14
CA ALA A 156 -20.47 0.23 17.89
C ALA A 156 -20.49 -0.15 16.40
N THR A 157 -21.66 -0.12 15.74
CA THR A 157 -21.78 -0.42 14.31
C THR A 157 -21.01 0.58 13.45
N LEU A 158 -21.15 1.89 13.70
CA LEU A 158 -20.40 2.93 12.98
C LEU A 158 -18.89 2.80 13.16
N THR A 159 -18.43 2.44 14.36
CA THR A 159 -17.01 2.24 14.62
C THR A 159 -16.46 0.99 13.91
N ARG A 160 -17.26 -0.08 13.81
CA ARG A 160 -16.90 -1.29 13.05
C ARG A 160 -16.85 -1.01 11.55
N ALA A 161 -17.90 -0.43 10.98
CA ALA A 161 -17.96 -0.07 9.56
C ALA A 161 -16.80 0.87 9.14
N GLY A 162 -16.42 1.80 10.01
CA GLY A 162 -15.28 2.69 9.77
C GLY A 162 -13.92 2.00 9.79
N ARG A 163 -13.77 0.86 10.48
CA ARG A 163 -12.54 0.04 10.44
C ARG A 163 -12.50 -0.79 9.17
N GLU A 164 -13.59 -1.49 8.87
CA GLU A 164 -13.74 -2.30 7.64
C GLU A 164 -13.47 -1.46 6.40
N THR A 165 -14.03 -0.24 6.31
CA THR A 165 -13.76 0.66 5.16
C THR A 165 -12.28 0.98 4.98
N ARG A 166 -11.51 1.13 6.08
CA ARG A 166 -10.08 1.41 5.99
C ARG A 166 -9.28 0.20 5.53
N GLU A 167 -9.65 -0.97 6.03
CA GLU A 167 -9.05 -2.25 5.61
C GLU A 167 -9.33 -2.51 4.12
N PHE A 168 -10.56 -2.25 3.65
CA PHE A 168 -10.91 -2.33 2.23
C PHE A 168 -10.10 -1.36 1.36
N ILE A 169 -9.92 -0.10 1.78
CA ILE A 169 -9.12 0.88 1.03
C ILE A 169 -7.65 0.43 0.92
N LEU A 170 -7.08 -0.12 1.99
CA LEU A 170 -5.71 -0.63 1.95
C LEU A 170 -5.57 -1.83 1.01
N ALA A 171 -6.52 -2.76 1.05
CA ALA A 171 -6.53 -3.91 0.15
C ALA A 171 -6.75 -3.49 -1.32
N GLU A 172 -7.57 -2.48 -1.58
CA GLU A 172 -7.77 -1.91 -2.92
C GLU A 172 -6.49 -1.29 -3.47
N HIS A 173 -5.72 -0.58 -2.63
CA HIS A 173 -4.41 -0.04 -3.02
C HIS A 173 -3.40 -1.15 -3.35
N GLU A 174 -3.29 -2.19 -2.52
CA GLU A 174 -2.39 -3.32 -2.77
C GLU A 174 -2.76 -4.07 -4.06
N ALA A 175 -4.06 -4.28 -4.30
CA ALA A 175 -4.54 -4.90 -5.53
C ALA A 175 -4.27 -4.03 -6.77
N ALA A 176 -4.43 -2.70 -6.66
CA ALA A 176 -4.13 -1.77 -7.74
C ALA A 176 -2.63 -1.75 -8.09
N ASP A 177 -1.75 -1.76 -7.08
CA ASP A 177 -0.30 -1.84 -7.28
C ASP A 177 0.10 -3.15 -7.95
N TRP A 178 -0.48 -4.28 -7.52
CA TRP A 178 -0.25 -5.57 -8.14
C TRP A 178 -0.74 -5.63 -9.59
N GLN A 179 -1.93 -5.07 -9.86
CA GLN A 179 -2.48 -4.98 -11.20
C GLN A 179 -1.60 -4.11 -12.11
N ALA A 180 -1.12 -2.97 -11.61
CA ALA A 180 -0.23 -2.09 -12.36
C ALA A 180 1.10 -2.79 -12.72
N ALA A 181 1.68 -3.57 -11.80
CA ALA A 181 2.88 -4.37 -12.07
C ALA A 181 2.63 -5.43 -13.16
N GLN A 182 1.49 -6.11 -13.11
CA GLN A 182 1.14 -7.12 -14.12
C GLN A 182 0.89 -6.50 -15.50
N GLU A 183 0.19 -5.37 -15.56
CA GLU A 183 -0.01 -4.62 -16.79
C GLU A 183 1.32 -4.11 -17.38
N ALA A 184 2.25 -3.65 -16.54
CA ALA A 184 3.58 -3.26 -16.98
C ALA A 184 4.34 -4.42 -17.63
N HIS A 185 4.33 -5.62 -17.03
CA HIS A 185 4.95 -6.81 -17.62
C HIS A 185 4.32 -7.22 -18.96
N VAL A 186 2.99 -7.16 -19.08
CA VAL A 186 2.29 -7.47 -20.32
C VAL A 186 2.63 -6.45 -21.42
N ASN A 187 2.59 -5.15 -21.09
CA ASN A 187 2.93 -4.07 -22.03
C ASN A 187 4.37 -4.16 -22.51
N GLU A 188 5.32 -4.43 -21.60
CA GLU A 188 6.72 -4.61 -21.95
C GLU A 188 6.91 -5.78 -22.92
N ARG A 189 6.27 -6.93 -22.65
CA ARG A 189 6.30 -8.09 -23.55
C ARG A 189 5.71 -7.76 -24.93
N GLN A 190 4.58 -7.05 -24.99
CA GLN A 190 3.94 -6.65 -26.24
C GLN A 190 4.84 -5.69 -27.05
N TYR A 191 5.43 -4.69 -26.39
CA TYR A 191 6.36 -3.77 -27.03
C TYR A 191 7.54 -4.51 -27.67
N ARG A 192 8.13 -5.47 -26.93
CA ARG A 192 9.24 -6.31 -27.43
C ARG A 192 8.84 -7.14 -28.64
N LEU A 193 7.69 -7.82 -28.60
CA LEU A 193 7.19 -8.60 -29.74
C LEU A 193 6.98 -7.74 -30.98
N LEU A 194 6.45 -6.53 -30.82
CA LEU A 194 6.25 -5.58 -31.91
C LEU A 194 7.59 -5.11 -32.50
N GLN A 195 8.59 -4.85 -31.66
CA GLN A 195 9.92 -4.44 -32.11
C GLN A 195 10.60 -5.54 -32.94
N THR A 196 10.67 -6.78 -32.43
CA THR A 196 11.22 -7.91 -33.19
C THR A 196 10.46 -8.13 -34.51
N SER A 197 9.13 -8.03 -34.49
CA SER A 197 8.31 -8.18 -35.69
C SER A 197 8.61 -7.10 -36.73
N ARG A 198 8.83 -5.84 -36.32
CA ARG A 198 9.19 -4.75 -37.23
C ARG A 198 10.52 -5.02 -37.94
N THR A 199 11.51 -5.56 -37.24
CA THR A 199 12.81 -5.90 -37.83
C THR A 199 12.72 -7.08 -38.80
N ALA A 200 11.96 -8.12 -38.46
CA ALA A 200 11.86 -9.33 -39.28
C ALA A 200 10.95 -9.18 -40.53
N ARG A 201 9.93 -8.32 -40.45
CA ARG A 201 8.86 -8.22 -41.45
C ARG A 201 9.34 -7.97 -42.89
N PRO A 202 10.30 -7.06 -43.18
CA PRO A 202 10.73 -6.81 -44.56
C PRO A 202 11.31 -8.06 -45.23
N MET A 203 12.16 -8.81 -44.53
CA MET A 203 12.77 -10.04 -45.08
C MET A 203 11.73 -11.15 -45.27
N LEU A 204 10.79 -11.30 -44.33
CA LEU A 204 9.68 -12.25 -44.47
C LEU A 204 8.78 -11.92 -45.67
N GLN A 205 8.54 -10.63 -45.94
CA GLN A 205 7.79 -10.19 -47.12
C GLN A 205 8.55 -10.50 -48.42
N GLU A 206 9.87 -10.30 -48.44
CA GLU A 206 10.72 -10.64 -49.59
C GLU A 206 10.71 -12.15 -49.88
N ILE A 207 10.82 -12.98 -48.84
CA ILE A 207 10.74 -14.45 -48.95
C ILE A 207 9.41 -14.87 -49.59
N VAL A 208 8.30 -14.28 -49.15
CA VAL A 208 6.97 -14.57 -49.71
C VAL A 208 6.88 -14.11 -51.17
N ALA A 209 7.38 -12.92 -51.49
CA ALA A 209 7.35 -12.36 -52.84
C ALA A 209 8.14 -13.21 -53.85
N GLN A 210 9.28 -13.77 -53.41
CA GLN A 210 10.14 -14.62 -54.24
C GLN A 210 9.78 -16.10 -54.20
N GLY A 211 8.73 -16.49 -53.46
CA GLY A 211 8.37 -17.90 -53.29
C GLY A 211 9.48 -18.74 -52.63
N GLY A 212 10.37 -18.11 -51.87
CA GLY A 212 11.53 -18.76 -51.23
C GLY A 212 12.78 -18.92 -52.11
N ASP A 213 12.77 -18.48 -53.36
CA ASP A 213 13.94 -18.53 -54.25
C ASP A 213 14.91 -17.36 -54.00
N LEU A 214 15.59 -17.41 -52.84
CA LEU A 214 16.50 -16.37 -52.39
C LEU A 214 17.89 -16.48 -53.06
N THR A 215 18.42 -15.34 -53.49
CA THR A 215 19.83 -15.19 -53.91
C THR A 215 20.81 -15.54 -52.79
N PRO A 216 22.07 -15.92 -53.09
CA PRO A 216 23.09 -16.18 -52.07
C PRO A 216 23.27 -15.02 -51.07
N GLU A 217 23.21 -13.78 -51.56
CA GLU A 217 23.33 -12.57 -50.75
C GLU A 217 22.14 -12.41 -49.80
N GLN A 218 20.92 -12.68 -50.27
CA GLN A 218 19.72 -12.65 -49.42
C GLN A 218 19.70 -13.78 -48.38
N ARG A 219 20.22 -14.97 -48.72
CA ARG A 219 20.40 -16.05 -47.75
C ARG A 219 21.36 -15.66 -46.63
N GLN A 220 22.45 -14.97 -46.97
CA GLN A 220 23.38 -14.46 -45.99
C GLN A 220 22.73 -13.39 -45.09
N GLU A 221 21.92 -12.49 -45.66
CA GLU A 221 21.21 -11.48 -44.87
C GLU A 221 20.16 -12.11 -43.93
N CYS A 222 19.48 -13.18 -44.35
CA CYS A 222 18.62 -13.98 -43.45
C CYS A 222 19.38 -14.49 -42.22
N LEU A 223 20.58 -15.04 -42.42
CA LEU A 223 21.41 -15.56 -41.32
C LEU A 223 21.86 -14.43 -40.37
N HIS A 224 22.23 -13.27 -40.93
CA HIS A 224 22.57 -12.10 -40.12
C HIS A 224 21.38 -11.60 -39.29
N LEU A 225 20.19 -11.53 -39.89
CA LEU A 225 18.96 -11.11 -39.23
C LEU A 225 18.54 -12.08 -38.13
N GLU A 226 18.63 -13.40 -38.38
CA GLU A 226 18.37 -14.42 -37.36
C GLU A 226 19.33 -14.26 -36.17
N GLY A 227 20.63 -14.09 -36.47
CA GLY A 227 21.64 -13.82 -35.45
C GLY A 227 21.30 -12.59 -34.63
N ALA A 228 20.94 -11.47 -35.27
CA ALA A 228 20.57 -10.24 -34.58
C ALA A 228 19.36 -10.44 -33.66
N ILE A 229 18.33 -11.16 -34.12
CA ILE A 229 17.15 -11.50 -33.28
C ILE A 229 17.56 -12.39 -32.10
N ARG A 230 18.46 -13.37 -32.32
CA ARG A 230 18.97 -14.23 -31.25
C ARG A 230 19.72 -13.45 -30.19
N ASP A 231 20.52 -12.46 -30.61
CA ASP A 231 21.28 -11.61 -29.68
C ASP A 231 20.34 -10.70 -28.88
N GLU A 232 19.29 -10.14 -29.48
CA GLU A 232 18.26 -9.36 -28.77
C GLU A 232 17.52 -10.21 -27.72
N ILE A 233 17.41 -11.52 -27.94
CA ILE A 233 16.79 -12.46 -26.99
C ILE A 233 17.78 -12.88 -25.89
N ARG A 234 19.00 -13.26 -26.26
CA ARG A 234 19.97 -13.90 -25.35
C ARG A 234 20.95 -12.94 -24.69
N GLY A 235 21.24 -11.79 -25.30
CA GLY A 235 22.25 -10.83 -24.87
C GLY A 235 21.70 -9.43 -24.60
N ARG A 236 20.40 -9.32 -24.32
CA ARG A 236 19.62 -8.05 -24.29
C ARG A 236 20.34 -6.87 -23.64
N ARG A 237 20.96 -7.08 -22.47
CA ARG A 237 21.51 -6.01 -21.64
C ARG A 237 22.94 -5.66 -22.05
N LEU A 238 23.56 -6.47 -22.91
CA LEU A 238 24.86 -6.22 -23.54
C LEU A 238 24.76 -5.37 -24.81
N LEU A 239 23.55 -5.18 -25.35
CA LEU A 239 23.33 -4.50 -26.63
C LEU A 239 22.83 -3.07 -26.44
N ASP A 240 23.60 -2.12 -26.94
CA ASP A 240 23.12 -0.80 -27.35
C ASP A 240 23.31 -0.62 -28.86
N ASP A 241 22.98 0.57 -29.39
CA ASP A 241 23.08 0.82 -30.83
C ASP A 241 24.51 0.72 -31.37
N ASP A 242 25.53 1.02 -30.55
CA ASP A 242 26.92 0.98 -30.96
C ASP A 242 27.44 -0.47 -30.97
N VAL A 243 27.17 -1.24 -29.90
CA VAL A 243 27.49 -2.67 -29.84
C VAL A 243 26.78 -3.44 -30.95
N ARG A 244 25.50 -3.15 -31.22
CA ARG A 244 24.78 -3.77 -32.36
C ARG A 244 25.50 -3.56 -33.68
N ARG A 245 25.98 -2.33 -33.95
CA ARG A 245 26.71 -2.02 -35.19
C ARG A 245 28.00 -2.83 -35.28
N GLU A 246 28.77 -2.91 -34.21
CA GLU A 246 30.05 -3.63 -34.21
C GLU A 246 29.87 -5.15 -34.32
N VAL A 247 28.86 -5.73 -33.65
CA VAL A 247 28.50 -7.16 -33.81
C VAL A 247 28.13 -7.47 -35.26
N MET A 248 27.34 -6.60 -35.90
CA MET A 248 26.95 -6.78 -37.29
C MET A 248 28.14 -6.58 -38.25
N ALA A 249 29.04 -5.65 -37.95
CA ALA A 249 30.26 -5.46 -38.71
C ALA A 249 31.17 -6.70 -38.64
N ALA A 250 31.33 -7.30 -37.44
CA ALA A 250 32.08 -8.53 -37.25
C ALA A 250 31.47 -9.70 -38.06
N ARG A 251 30.16 -9.89 -38.00
CA ARG A 251 29.46 -10.94 -38.78
C ARG A 251 29.61 -10.76 -40.29
N ARG A 252 29.54 -9.52 -40.78
CA ARG A 252 29.75 -9.22 -42.21
C ARG A 252 31.19 -9.52 -42.67
N ARG A 253 32.17 -9.53 -41.76
CA ARG A 253 33.54 -10.00 -42.03
C ARG A 253 33.69 -11.53 -42.01
N GLY A 254 32.65 -12.25 -41.59
CA GLY A 254 32.64 -13.72 -41.48
C GLY A 254 32.75 -14.25 -40.06
N ALA A 255 32.88 -13.38 -39.04
CA ALA A 255 33.06 -13.82 -37.66
C ALA A 255 31.76 -14.37 -37.04
N VAL A 256 31.86 -15.42 -36.24
CA VAL A 256 30.74 -15.98 -35.47
C VAL A 256 30.68 -15.32 -34.10
N VAL A 257 29.67 -14.47 -33.87
CA VAL A 257 29.48 -13.76 -32.59
C VAL A 257 28.34 -14.39 -31.78
N SER A 258 28.61 -14.68 -30.50
CA SER A 258 27.66 -15.22 -29.53
C SER A 258 27.57 -14.29 -28.31
N LEU A 259 26.38 -13.77 -28.00
CA LEU A 259 26.11 -12.96 -26.82
C LEU A 259 25.23 -13.72 -25.82
N LEU A 260 25.63 -13.70 -24.55
CA LEU A 260 24.90 -14.35 -23.47
C LEU A 260 24.81 -13.44 -22.23
N ASP A 261 23.60 -13.04 -21.92
CA ASP A 261 23.22 -12.31 -20.72
C ASP A 261 22.59 -13.29 -19.72
N GLU A 262 23.32 -13.56 -18.65
CA GLU A 262 22.97 -14.42 -17.52
C GLU A 262 22.52 -13.57 -16.31
N GLY A 263 22.10 -12.32 -16.54
CA GLY A 263 21.63 -11.40 -15.50
C GLY A 263 22.75 -10.77 -14.67
N GLY A 264 24.01 -10.99 -15.05
CA GLY A 264 25.20 -10.50 -14.35
C GLY A 264 25.36 -8.98 -14.33
N ILE A 265 24.54 -8.25 -15.08
CA ILE A 265 24.52 -6.80 -15.08
C ILE A 265 23.17 -6.20 -14.68
N ASP A 266 22.07 -6.97 -14.62
CA ASP A 266 21.01 -6.90 -13.57
C ASP A 266 20.65 -5.54 -12.93
N ASP A 267 21.58 -5.14 -12.07
CA ASP A 267 21.55 -4.15 -11.01
C ASP A 267 22.30 -2.85 -11.37
N LEU A 268 23.05 -2.84 -12.46
CA LEU A 268 23.85 -1.69 -12.87
C LEU A 268 22.99 -0.51 -13.32
N ASP A 269 23.43 0.70 -12.97
CA ASP A 269 22.80 1.94 -13.36
C ASP A 269 23.07 2.30 -14.84
N ALA A 270 22.36 3.30 -15.35
CA ALA A 270 22.48 3.70 -16.76
C ALA A 270 23.86 4.28 -17.13
N ARG A 271 24.65 4.79 -16.17
CA ARG A 271 25.99 5.35 -16.46
C ARG A 271 27.01 4.22 -16.59
N GLU A 272 26.97 3.28 -15.67
CA GLU A 272 27.85 2.12 -15.67
C GLU A 272 27.57 1.22 -16.86
N LEU A 273 26.30 1.02 -17.21
CA LEU A 273 25.92 0.24 -18.37
C LEU A 273 26.49 0.82 -19.68
N ARG A 274 26.42 2.15 -19.85
CA ARG A 274 27.03 2.84 -21.02
C ARG A 274 28.54 2.68 -21.09
N ARG A 275 29.24 2.72 -19.94
CA ARG A 275 30.69 2.46 -19.89
C ARG A 275 31.02 1.05 -20.39
N ILE A 276 30.23 0.06 -19.96
CA ILE A 276 30.40 -1.33 -20.39
C ILE A 276 30.13 -1.46 -21.88
N HIS A 277 29.04 -0.86 -22.39
CA HIS A 277 28.72 -0.88 -23.82
C HIS A 277 29.81 -0.22 -24.67
N GLN A 278 30.34 0.92 -24.24
CA GLN A 278 31.43 1.60 -24.93
C GLN A 278 32.69 0.72 -25.00
N ALA A 279 33.10 0.14 -23.86
CA ALA A 279 34.26 -0.75 -23.81
C ALA A 279 34.06 -2.01 -24.68
N LEU A 280 32.83 -2.54 -24.72
CA LEU A 280 32.48 -3.68 -25.56
C LEU A 280 32.51 -3.33 -27.05
N ALA A 281 31.99 -2.18 -27.44
CA ALA A 281 32.04 -1.69 -28.82
C ALA A 281 33.48 -1.46 -29.28
N GLU A 282 34.33 -0.82 -28.46
CA GLU A 282 35.75 -0.62 -28.75
C GLU A 282 36.49 -1.96 -28.92
N ALA A 283 36.21 -2.95 -28.06
CA ALA A 283 36.83 -4.27 -28.15
C ALA A 283 36.41 -5.04 -29.42
N LEU A 284 35.13 -4.95 -29.82
CA LEU A 284 34.63 -5.55 -31.04
C LEU A 284 35.19 -4.88 -32.30
N HIS A 285 35.33 -3.56 -32.26
CA HIS A 285 35.88 -2.78 -33.37
C HIS A 285 37.33 -3.17 -33.70
N GLY A 286 38.15 -3.37 -32.67
CA GLY A 286 39.55 -3.75 -32.81
C GLY A 286 39.82 -5.23 -33.07
N SER A 287 38.79 -6.09 -33.04
CA SER A 287 38.98 -7.55 -33.11
C SER A 287 38.94 -8.11 -34.55
N SER A 288 39.92 -8.95 -34.86
CA SER A 288 40.00 -9.77 -36.08
C SER A 288 39.65 -11.24 -35.87
N ALA A 289 39.15 -11.62 -34.68
CA ALA A 289 38.87 -13.01 -34.32
C ALA A 289 37.73 -13.62 -35.17
N ASP A 290 37.90 -14.90 -35.54
CA ASP A 290 36.92 -15.67 -36.32
C ASP A 290 35.69 -16.05 -35.50
N ARG A 291 35.83 -16.17 -34.18
CA ARG A 291 34.74 -16.47 -33.24
C ARG A 291 34.84 -15.58 -32.01
N ILE A 292 33.76 -14.88 -31.66
CA ILE A 292 33.70 -13.97 -30.51
C ILE A 292 32.57 -14.39 -29.56
N ILE A 293 32.90 -14.61 -28.30
CA ILE A 293 31.98 -15.01 -27.24
C ILE A 293 31.96 -13.90 -26.19
N ILE A 294 30.79 -13.29 -25.99
CA ILE A 294 30.56 -12.26 -24.98
C ILE A 294 29.58 -12.80 -23.95
N ARG A 295 29.98 -12.79 -22.67
CA ARG A 295 29.12 -13.26 -21.58
C ARG A 295 29.13 -12.28 -20.43
N THR A 296 27.97 -11.99 -19.87
CA THR A 296 27.91 -11.36 -18.54
C THR A 296 28.41 -12.33 -17.49
N ALA A 297 29.17 -11.84 -16.50
CA ALA A 297 29.62 -12.66 -15.39
C ALA A 297 28.48 -12.86 -14.38
N SER A 298 28.05 -14.12 -14.19
CA SER A 298 27.12 -14.50 -13.12
C SER A 298 27.90 -14.89 -11.86
N GLY A 299 27.58 -14.29 -10.71
CA GLY A 299 28.06 -14.76 -9.40
C GLY A 299 29.10 -13.91 -8.65
N GLY A 300 28.90 -12.59 -8.52
CA GLY A 300 29.57 -11.79 -7.48
C GLY A 300 31.08 -11.59 -7.62
N GLY A 301 31.67 -11.88 -8.80
CA GLY A 301 33.04 -11.51 -9.13
C GLY A 301 33.18 -10.01 -9.43
N ASP A 302 34.43 -9.53 -9.50
CA ASP A 302 34.75 -8.12 -9.78
C ASP A 302 34.45 -7.72 -11.23
N ASP A 303 34.23 -8.69 -12.13
CA ASP A 303 33.96 -8.47 -13.55
C ASP A 303 32.46 -8.41 -13.87
N ALA A 304 32.10 -7.55 -14.83
CA ALA A 304 30.75 -7.41 -15.34
C ALA A 304 30.54 -8.25 -16.63
N VAL A 305 31.53 -8.24 -17.52
CA VAL A 305 31.45 -8.87 -18.84
C VAL A 305 32.81 -9.46 -19.22
N THR A 306 32.80 -10.66 -19.76
CA THR A 306 33.98 -11.31 -20.36
C THR A 306 33.79 -11.45 -21.85
N VAL A 307 34.81 -11.07 -22.61
CA VAL A 307 34.89 -11.19 -24.07
C VAL A 307 36.06 -12.10 -24.41
N VAL A 308 35.78 -13.15 -25.18
CA VAL A 308 36.78 -14.09 -25.68
C VAL A 308 36.69 -14.13 -27.20
N GLY A 309 37.78 -13.81 -27.88
CA GLY A 309 37.93 -13.97 -29.32
C GLY A 309 38.92 -15.09 -29.63
N LEU A 310 38.48 -16.01 -30.47
CA LEU A 310 39.24 -17.16 -30.97
C LEU A 310 39.47 -16.95 -32.47
N GLY A 311 40.66 -17.27 -32.96
CA GLY A 311 40.93 -17.32 -34.38
C GLY A 311 41.81 -18.50 -34.74
N SER A 312 41.73 -18.92 -36.01
CA SER A 312 42.53 -20.04 -36.49
C SER A 312 44.03 -19.72 -36.40
N ALA A 313 44.83 -20.64 -35.88
CA ALA A 313 46.28 -20.49 -35.87
C ALA A 313 46.80 -20.37 -37.32
N ASP A 314 47.51 -19.28 -37.62
CA ASP A 314 48.20 -19.11 -38.90
C ASP A 314 49.06 -20.35 -39.19
N LEU A 315 48.78 -21.04 -40.29
CA LEU A 315 49.50 -22.24 -40.77
C LEU A 315 51.03 -22.01 -40.93
N SER A 316 51.51 -20.76 -40.86
CA SER A 316 52.94 -20.41 -40.92
C SER A 316 53.71 -20.57 -39.61
N SER A 317 53.07 -20.49 -38.43
CA SER A 317 53.78 -20.57 -37.13
C SER A 317 53.99 -22.01 -36.65
N SER A 318 53.14 -22.95 -37.08
CA SER A 318 53.29 -24.38 -36.76
C SER A 318 54.41 -25.10 -37.53
N ALA A 319 55.01 -24.45 -38.53
CA ALA A 319 56.06 -25.06 -39.37
C ALA A 319 57.47 -25.07 -38.74
N LEU A 320 57.70 -24.41 -37.59
CA LEU A 320 59.02 -24.30 -36.97
C LEU A 320 59.18 -25.03 -35.63
N GLY A 321 58.17 -25.80 -35.18
CA GLY A 321 58.19 -26.30 -33.82
C GLY A 321 57.42 -27.60 -33.56
N ARG A 322 57.70 -28.69 -34.28
CA ARG A 322 57.61 -30.05 -33.69
C ARG A 322 58.24 -31.12 -34.58
N GLY A 323 59.47 -31.48 -34.23
CA GLY A 323 59.99 -32.79 -34.55
C GLY A 323 59.48 -33.81 -33.53
N VAL A 324 58.96 -34.91 -34.07
CA VAL A 324 58.87 -36.26 -33.49
C VAL A 324 57.79 -36.52 -32.41
N ALA A 325 56.94 -37.49 -32.77
CA ALA A 325 56.15 -38.41 -31.96
C ALA A 325 54.74 -38.01 -31.45
N ALA A 326 53.77 -38.68 -32.09
CA ALA A 326 52.79 -39.58 -31.49
C ALA A 326 51.40 -39.07 -31.10
N GLU A 327 50.43 -39.81 -31.66
CA GLU A 327 49.06 -40.10 -31.23
C GLU A 327 47.99 -39.04 -31.48
N ALA A 328 46.93 -39.54 -32.12
CA ALA A 328 45.75 -38.82 -32.55
C ALA A 328 44.80 -38.64 -31.36
N ASP A 329 44.52 -37.39 -31.02
CA ASP A 329 43.27 -36.95 -30.40
C ASP A 329 42.64 -35.93 -31.35
N GLU A 330 41.60 -36.35 -32.07
CA GLU A 330 40.72 -35.46 -32.84
C GLU A 330 39.74 -34.79 -31.85
N ASP A 331 40.18 -33.75 -31.16
CA ASP A 331 39.33 -32.74 -30.48
C ASP A 331 40.16 -31.54 -29.93
N ASP A 332 41.34 -31.27 -30.49
CA ASP A 332 42.09 -30.03 -30.21
C ASP A 332 41.81 -29.02 -31.34
N ASP A 333 40.71 -28.27 -31.22
CA ASP A 333 40.49 -27.07 -32.04
C ASP A 333 41.72 -26.18 -31.83
N GLY A 334 42.61 -26.10 -32.81
CA GLY A 334 43.82 -25.26 -32.82
C GLY A 334 43.53 -23.75 -32.87
N ASP A 335 42.46 -23.33 -32.20
CA ASP A 335 41.99 -21.96 -32.06
C ASP A 335 42.87 -21.24 -31.03
N GLU A 336 43.61 -20.23 -31.49
CA GLU A 336 44.42 -19.37 -30.62
C GLU A 336 43.54 -18.24 -30.07
N VAL A 337 43.69 -17.95 -28.77
CA VAL A 337 42.98 -16.83 -28.13
C VAL A 337 43.58 -15.52 -28.63
N GLN A 338 42.91 -14.87 -29.57
CA GLN A 338 43.32 -13.60 -30.14
C GLN A 338 42.84 -12.40 -29.32
N LEU A 339 41.75 -12.56 -28.54
CA LEU A 339 41.20 -11.52 -27.68
C LEU A 339 40.76 -12.12 -26.34
N TRP A 340 41.26 -11.56 -25.25
CA TRP A 340 40.75 -11.82 -23.91
C TRP A 340 40.55 -10.47 -23.20
N LEU A 341 39.30 -10.14 -22.90
CA LEU A 341 38.95 -8.90 -22.20
C LEU A 341 37.95 -9.19 -21.08
N GLN A 342 38.25 -8.67 -19.90
CA GLN A 342 37.34 -8.62 -18.77
C GLN A 342 37.03 -7.14 -18.48
N ILE A 343 35.74 -6.79 -18.51
CA ILE A 343 35.27 -5.45 -18.19
C ILE A 343 34.85 -5.44 -16.72
N PRO A 344 35.58 -4.74 -15.83
CA PRO A 344 35.28 -4.75 -14.40
C PRO A 344 34.00 -3.96 -14.08
N ARG A 345 33.34 -4.36 -12.99
CA ARG A 345 32.33 -3.54 -12.30
C ARG A 345 33.03 -2.33 -11.67
N SER A 346 32.40 -1.16 -11.68
CA SER A 346 32.89 -0.06 -10.86
C SER A 346 32.62 -0.40 -9.40
N VAL A 347 33.68 -0.58 -8.61
CA VAL A 347 33.56 -0.65 -7.16
C VAL A 347 32.91 0.66 -6.70
N PRO A 348 31.77 0.66 -6.01
CA PRO A 348 31.22 1.88 -5.44
C PRO A 348 32.28 2.41 -4.46
N GLU A 349 32.73 3.64 -4.70
CA GLU A 349 33.61 4.39 -3.81
C GLU A 349 33.00 4.34 -2.41
N ARG A 350 33.58 3.51 -1.51
CA ARG A 350 33.13 3.44 -0.12
C ARG A 350 33.27 4.84 0.43
N ALA A 351 32.13 5.50 0.69
CA ALA A 351 32.10 6.66 1.55
C ALA A 351 32.85 6.30 2.83
N ALA A 352 34.01 6.93 3.04
CA ALA A 352 34.81 6.79 4.24
C ALA A 352 33.97 7.18 5.47
N PRO A 353 34.20 6.53 6.62
CA PRO A 353 33.31 6.56 7.78
C PRO A 353 33.09 7.95 8.40
#